data_AF-A0A9E1JPN4-F1
#
_entry.id   AF-A0A9E1JPN4-F1
#
_cell.length_a   1.000
_cell.length_b   1.000
_cell.length_c   1.000
_cell.angle_alpha   90.00
_cell.angle_beta   90.00
_cell.angle_gamma   90.00
#
_symmetry.space_group_name_H-M   'P 1'
#
loop_
_entity.id
_entity.type
_entity.pdbx_description
1 polymer ?
#
loop_
_entity_poly.entity_id
_entity_poly.type
_entity_poly.pdbx_seq_one_letter_code
_entity_poly.pdbx_strand_id
1 'polypeptide(L)'
;SLGCTEWQAFREVTMPLSLPGVSAGCLLVFVLTCGTYLPPMILGGPGNEMIANLIFKRVIGTLDWPFGSAISAILLILLATIVYTYNRYMGIGQIFKTLSNE
;
A
#
# COMPACT_ATOMS: atom_id res chain seq x y z
N SER A 1 -35.57 8.33 -17.09
CA SER A 1 -34.39 8.46 -16.21
C SER A 1 -34.89 8.70 -14.80
N LEU A 2 -34.51 7.87 -13.82
CA LEU A 2 -35.10 7.77 -12.47
C LEU A 2 -34.91 9.02 -11.56
N GLY A 3 -34.87 10.24 -12.10
CA GLY A 3 -34.76 11.49 -11.32
C GLY A 3 -33.47 11.68 -10.53
N CYS A 4 -32.53 10.75 -10.62
CA CYS A 4 -31.27 10.77 -9.89
C CYS A 4 -30.28 11.71 -10.58
N THR A 5 -29.75 12.66 -9.82
CA THR A 5 -28.63 13.49 -10.28
C THR A 5 -27.36 12.64 -10.39
N GLU A 6 -26.49 12.95 -11.34
CA GLU A 6 -25.24 12.19 -11.57
C GLU A 6 -24.39 12.05 -10.30
N TRP A 7 -24.45 13.06 -9.41
CA TRP A 7 -23.80 13.05 -8.11
C TRP A 7 -24.40 12.03 -7.12
N GLN A 8 -25.73 11.89 -7.08
CA GLN A 8 -26.40 10.88 -6.26
C GLN A 8 -26.08 9.48 -6.80
N ALA A 9 -26.12 9.28 -8.12
CA ALA A 9 -25.77 8.00 -8.73
C ALA A 9 -24.33 7.57 -8.43
N PHE A 10 -23.37 8.51 -8.47
CA PHE A 10 -21.98 8.24 -8.13
C PHE A 10 -21.79 7.82 -6.67
N ARG A 11 -22.42 8.53 -5.72
CA ARG A 11 -22.28 8.24 -4.28
C ARG A 11 -22.97 6.96 -3.85
N GLU A 12 -24.13 6.66 -4.42
CA GLU A 12 -24.99 5.58 -3.96
C GLU A 12 -24.73 4.26 -4.68
N VAL A 13 -24.25 4.32 -5.93
CA VAL A 13 -23.99 3.13 -6.77
C VAL A 13 -22.49 2.94 -7.02
N THR A 14 -21.81 3.95 -7.59
CA THR A 14 -20.40 3.82 -7.99
C THR A 14 -19.45 3.73 -6.80
N MET A 15 -19.67 4.52 -5.74
CA MET A 15 -18.81 4.54 -4.55
C MET A 15 -18.81 3.20 -3.78
N PRO A 16 -19.96 2.56 -3.43
CA PRO A 16 -19.96 1.27 -2.74
C PRO A 16 -19.53 0.09 -3.63
N LEU A 17 -19.73 0.17 -4.94
CA LEU A 17 -19.22 -0.85 -5.87
C LEU A 17 -17.70 -0.73 -6.08
N SER A 18 -17.16 0.49 -6.08
CA SER A 18 -15.72 0.75 -6.26
C SER A 18 -14.93 0.67 -4.96
N LEU A 19 -15.56 0.82 -3.79
CA LEU A 19 -14.94 0.75 -2.46
C LEU A 19 -13.94 -0.42 -2.27
N PRO A 20 -14.25 -1.68 -2.62
CA PRO A 20 -13.28 -2.78 -2.51
C PRO A 20 -12.09 -2.66 -3.49
N GLY A 21 -12.29 -2.03 -4.65
CA GLY A 21 -11.23 -1.77 -5.62
C GLY A 21 -10.34 -0.60 -5.21
N VAL A 22 -10.93 0.48 -4.69
CA VAL A 22 -10.23 1.66 -4.18
C VAL A 22 -9.36 1.29 -2.98
N SER A 23 -9.86 0.47 -2.06
CA SER A 23 -9.06 0.02 -0.92
C SER A 23 -7.87 -0.85 -1.37
N ALA A 24 -8.06 -1.71 -2.38
CA ALA A 24 -6.98 -2.52 -2.92
C ALA A 24 -5.93 -1.66 -3.63
N GLY A 25 -6.38 -0.65 -4.38
CA GLY A 25 -5.54 0.35 -5.03
C GLY A 25 -4.74 1.20 -4.02
N CYS A 26 -5.38 1.65 -2.94
CA CYS A 26 -4.69 2.39 -1.86
C CYS A 26 -3.57 1.56 -1.24
N LEU A 27 -3.79 0.27 -1.00
CA LEU A 27 -2.75 -0.59 -0.45
C LEU A 27 -1.61 -0.82 -1.43
N LEU A 28 -1.92 -1.02 -2.72
CA LEU A 28 -0.92 -1.16 -3.77
C LEU A 28 -0.04 0.09 -3.83
N VAL A 29 -0.64 1.29 -3.84
CA VAL A 29 0.11 2.56 -3.82
C VAL A 29 0.97 2.68 -2.56
N PHE A 30 0.44 2.31 -1.38
CA PHE A 30 1.20 2.31 -0.13
C PHE A 30 2.47 1.44 -0.22
N VAL A 31 2.33 0.21 -0.72
CA VAL A 31 3.46 -0.72 -0.89
C VAL A 31 4.49 -0.14 -1.86
N LEU A 32 4.05 0.40 -3.00
CA LEU A 32 4.94 1.02 -3.98
C LEU A 32 5.69 2.22 -3.39
N THR A 33 4.99 3.12 -2.70
CA THR A 33 5.61 4.30 -2.08
C THR A 33 6.63 3.91 -1.02
N CYS A 34 6.36 2.89 -0.19
CA CYS A 34 7.36 2.38 0.76
C CYS A 34 8.64 1.84 0.10
N GLY A 35 8.53 1.30 -1.12
CA GLY A 35 9.68 0.84 -1.91
C GLY A 35 10.47 1.96 -2.59
N THR A 36 9.90 3.17 -2.71
CA THR A 36 10.58 4.30 -3.36
C THR A 36 11.52 5.05 -2.41
N TYR A 37 12.81 5.09 -2.75
CA TYR A 37 13.82 5.80 -1.95
C TYR A 37 14.11 7.24 -2.45
N LEU A 38 13.72 7.58 -3.69
CA LEU A 38 13.94 8.90 -4.29
C LEU A 38 13.16 10.03 -3.57
N PRO A 39 11.83 9.94 -3.38
CA PRO A 39 11.08 11.00 -2.72
C PRO A 39 11.58 11.32 -1.30
N PRO A 40 11.86 10.34 -0.42
CA PRO A 40 12.37 10.64 0.92
C PRO A 40 13.84 11.09 0.94
N MET A 41 14.62 10.86 -0.11
CA MET A 41 15.96 11.43 -0.21
C MET A 41 15.91 12.95 -0.46
N ILE A 42 14.90 13.44 -1.19
CA ILE A 42 14.75 14.86 -1.55
C ILE A 42 14.01 15.62 -0.45
N LEU A 43 12.96 15.02 0.14
CA LEU A 43 12.19 15.63 1.22
C LEU A 43 12.77 15.36 2.63
N GLY A 44 13.63 14.36 2.77
CA GLY A 44 14.26 14.01 4.05
C GLY A 44 15.47 14.88 4.33
N GLY A 45 15.30 15.90 5.17
CA GLY A 45 16.43 16.63 5.77
C GLY A 45 17.30 15.73 6.68
N PRO A 46 18.49 16.20 7.10
CA PRO A 46 19.53 15.41 7.78
C PRO A 46 19.15 14.72 9.12
N GLY A 47 17.90 14.81 9.57
CA GLY A 47 17.39 14.20 10.82
C GLY A 47 16.38 13.06 10.65
N ASN A 48 15.75 12.89 9.47
CA ASN A 48 14.68 11.89 9.27
C ASN A 48 14.98 10.99 8.06
N GLU A 49 15.86 10.01 8.25
CA GLU A 49 16.13 9.01 7.24
C GLU A 49 15.01 7.96 7.22
N MET A 50 14.26 7.88 6.11
CA MET A 50 13.38 6.73 5.88
C MET A 50 14.20 5.45 5.69
N ILE A 51 13.60 4.31 6.04
CA ILE A 51 14.19 2.97 5.89
C ILE A 51 14.79 2.76 4.50
N ALA A 52 14.11 3.26 3.45
CA ALA A 52 14.57 3.20 2.07
C ALA A 52 15.90 3.96 1.82
N ASN A 53 16.10 5.12 2.43
CA ASN A 53 17.34 5.90 2.35
C ASN A 53 18.46 5.21 3.16
N LEU A 54 18.13 4.64 4.32
CA LEU A 54 19.07 3.90 5.16
C LEU A 54 19.65 2.67 4.46
N ILE A 55 18.83 1.94 3.70
CA ILE A 55 19.31 0.81 2.88
C ILE A 55 20.30 1.32 1.83
N PHE A 56 19.94 2.37 1.10
CA PHE A 56 20.77 2.95 0.05
C PHE A 56 22.13 3.44 0.56
N LYS A 57 22.13 4.19 1.68
CA LYS A 57 23.38 4.67 2.31
C LYS A 57 24.29 3.55 2.79
N ARG A 58 23.74 2.45 3.31
CA ARG A 58 24.55 1.33 3.81
C ARG A 58 25.05 0.39 2.71
N VAL A 59 24.30 0.26 1.61
CA VAL A 59 24.72 -0.52 0.44
C VAL A 59 25.78 0.24 -0.38
N ILE A 60 25.59 1.54 -0.63
CA ILE A 60 26.43 2.32 -1.55
C ILE A 60 27.45 3.19 -0.82
N GLY A 61 27.11 3.71 0.36
CA GLY A 61 27.99 4.60 1.12
C GLY A 61 29.04 3.86 1.95
N THR A 62 28.66 2.80 2.67
CA THR A 62 29.61 2.00 3.49
C THR A 62 30.03 0.68 2.86
N LEU A 63 29.45 0.30 1.71
CA LEU A 63 29.73 -0.95 1.00
C LEU A 63 29.40 -2.22 1.80
N ASP A 64 28.48 -2.11 2.77
CA ASP A 64 28.05 -3.21 3.66
C ASP A 64 26.85 -3.97 3.08
N TRP A 65 27.09 -4.72 2.02
CA TRP A 65 26.09 -5.60 1.38
C TRP A 65 25.33 -6.53 2.33
N PRO A 66 25.95 -7.15 3.36
CA PRO A 66 25.22 -8.03 4.28
C PRO A 66 24.19 -7.28 5.11
N PHE A 67 24.53 -6.07 5.56
CA PHE A 67 23.67 -5.27 6.41
C PHE A 67 22.52 -4.64 5.60
N GLY A 68 22.80 -4.19 4.38
CA GLY A 68 21.76 -3.75 3.44
C GLY A 68 20.74 -4.85 3.13
N SER A 69 21.21 -6.09 2.99
CA SER A 69 20.36 -7.26 2.74
C SER A 69 19.45 -7.59 3.93
N ALA A 70 19.97 -7.50 5.16
CA ALA A 70 19.18 -7.74 6.38
C ALA A 70 18.02 -6.74 6.51
N ILE A 71 18.27 -5.44 6.29
CA ILE A 71 17.21 -4.41 6.37
C ILE A 71 16.18 -4.58 5.26
N SER A 72 16.64 -4.90 4.04
CA SER A 72 15.74 -5.14 2.92
C SER A 72 14.83 -6.35 3.17
N ALA A 73 15.37 -7.43 3.76
CA ALA A 73 14.58 -8.59 4.15
C ALA A 73 13.54 -8.24 5.24
N ILE A 74 13.92 -7.44 6.24
CA ILE A 74 12.99 -6.96 7.28
C ILE A 74 11.86 -6.12 6.65
N LEU A 75 12.19 -5.20 5.74
CA LEU A 75 11.22 -4.37 5.03
C LEU A 75 10.26 -5.23 4.21
N LEU A 76 10.78 -6.26 3.53
CA LEU A 76 9.98 -7.21 2.75
C LEU A 76 9.00 -7.99 3.64
N ILE A 77 9.45 -8.50 4.79
CA ILE A 77 8.59 -9.21 5.76
C ILE A 77 7.50 -8.27 6.29
N LEU A 78 7.84 -7.03 6.58
CA LEU A 78 6.87 -6.02 7.05
C LEU A 78 5.81 -5.74 6.00
N LEU A 79 6.20 -5.50 4.74
CA LEU A 79 5.26 -5.28 3.64
C LEU A 79 4.39 -6.52 3.38
N ALA A 80 4.98 -7.72 3.39
CA ALA A 80 4.25 -8.97 3.26
C ALA A 80 3.22 -9.15 4.38
N THR A 81 3.57 -8.79 5.62
CA THR A 81 2.66 -8.84 6.77
C THR A 81 1.48 -7.88 6.61
N ILE A 82 1.72 -6.67 6.10
CA ILE A 82 0.66 -5.69 5.82
C ILE A 82 -0.27 -6.20 4.72
N VAL A 83 0.28 -6.70 3.61
CA VAL A 83 -0.49 -7.26 2.48
C VAL A 83 -1.31 -8.47 2.93
N TYR A 84 -0.72 -9.36 3.73
CA TYR A 84 -1.38 -10.54 4.29
C TYR A 84 -2.53 -10.14 5.21
N THR A 85 -2.29 -9.20 6.12
CA THR A 85 -3.30 -8.68 7.06
C THR A 85 -4.45 -8.02 6.32
N TYR A 86 -4.17 -7.23 5.29
CA TYR A 86 -5.19 -6.62 4.45
C TYR A 86 -5.99 -7.65 3.66
N ASN A 87 -5.33 -8.63 3.03
CA ASN A 87 -6.01 -9.74 2.37
C ASN A 87 -6.90 -10.50 3.36
N ARG A 88 -6.47 -10.67 4.62
CA ARG A 88 -7.26 -11.32 5.66
C ARG A 88 -8.51 -10.53 6.04
N TYR A 89 -8.43 -9.20 6.17
CA TYR A 89 -9.57 -8.35 6.51
C TYR A 89 -10.55 -8.16 5.34
N MET A 90 -10.04 -8.00 4.11
CA MET A 90 -10.86 -7.73 2.92
C MET A 90 -11.35 -9.00 2.22
N GLY A 91 -10.60 -10.11 2.32
CA GLY A 91 -10.96 -11.42 1.75
C GLY A 91 -12.23 -12.03 2.36
N ILE A 92 -12.64 -11.60 3.56
CA ILE A 92 -13.91 -12.04 4.17
C ILE A 92 -15.11 -11.25 3.59
N GLY A 93 -14.91 -9.99 3.19
CA GLY A 93 -15.98 -9.12 2.70
C GLY A 93 -16.47 -9.47 1.30
N GLN A 94 -15.62 -10.01 0.42
CA GLN A 94 -16.01 -10.37 -0.94
C GLN A 94 -16.71 -11.73 -1.03
N ILE A 95 -16.27 -12.73 -0.25
CA ILE A 95 -16.90 -14.05 -0.21
C ILE A 95 -18.34 -13.93 0.31
N PHE A 96 -18.57 -13.08 1.32
CA PHE A 96 -19.91 -12.88 1.89
C PHE A 96 -20.87 -12.16 0.92
N LYS A 97 -20.36 -11.25 0.07
CA LYS A 97 -21.19 -10.52 -0.90
C LYS A 97 -21.51 -11.35 -2.16
N THR A 98 -20.63 -12.28 -2.54
CA THR A 98 -20.92 -13.27 -3.59
C THR A 98 -21.95 -14.31 -3.14
N LEU A 99 -21.89 -14.78 -1.89
CA LEU A 99 -22.85 -15.77 -1.36
C LEU A 99 -24.22 -15.18 -0.99
N SER A 100 -24.30 -13.88 -0.71
CA SER A 100 -25.56 -13.20 -0.41
C SER A 100 -26.36 -12.79 -1.66
N ASN A 101 -25.83 -13.03 -2.86
CA ASN A 101 -26.46 -12.72 -4.14
C ASN A 101 -26.95 -13.99 -4.86
N GLU A 102 -27.13 -15.08 -4.11
CA GLU A 102 -27.81 -16.32 -4.49
C GLU A 102 -29.07 -16.52 -3.64
#